data_AF-A0A7D9HXF7-F1
#
_entry.id   AF-A0A7D9HXF7-F1
#
_cell.length_a   1.000
_cell.length_b   1.000
_cell.length_c   1.000
_cell.angle_alpha   90.00
_cell.angle_beta   90.00
_cell.angle_gamma   90.00
#
_symmetry.space_group_name_H-M   'P 1'
#
loop_
_entity.id
_entity.type
_entity.pdbx_description
1 polymer ?
#
loop_
_entity_poly.entity_id
_entity_poly.type
_entity_poly.pdbx_seq_one_letter_code
_entity_poly.pdbx_strand_id
1 'polypeptide(L)'
;MTVIGSLVASTLWHVVKIYPLTRECIDSLQSEIWKFVWSKKPEWVRRETCMSDYLNGGLRIINLDIKSKALLIGRVFRFFEESETPWKDFMRYYIGRSLGINDNSRPNSDIPTPFYSHLLRVLREFAVDLGQPSTSKMYYLKRIEDCVTPVQARSELAWNQRFGPGLIWKEIWTDVARSFNDPVLRDFDWRALHRVLPVNFRVHKWYSRISSACARCGERIETLEHTLIHCPMINASLNYS
;
A
#
# COMPACT_ATOMS: atom_id res chain seq x y z
N MET A 1 6.45 -10.57 -4.33
CA MET A 1 6.34 -9.66 -3.17
C MET A 1 5.37 -10.18 -2.09
N THR A 2 5.11 -11.49 -2.03
CA THR A 2 4.19 -12.12 -1.06
C THR A 2 4.86 -12.44 0.29
N VAL A 3 6.19 -12.42 0.35
CA VAL A 3 6.98 -12.88 1.50
C VAL A 3 6.99 -11.89 2.67
N ILE A 4 7.07 -10.58 2.41
CA ILE A 4 7.03 -9.55 3.48
C ILE A 4 5.67 -9.57 4.17
N GLY A 5 4.61 -9.57 3.37
CA GLY A 5 3.24 -9.56 3.85
C GLY A 5 2.80 -10.85 4.54
N SER A 6 3.54 -11.95 4.42
CA SER A 6 3.26 -13.20 5.13
C SER A 6 4.12 -13.38 6.39
N LEU A 7 5.42 -13.05 6.34
CA LEU A 7 6.34 -13.22 7.47
C LEU A 7 6.21 -12.12 8.52
N VAL A 8 6.20 -10.85 8.10
CA VAL A 8 6.09 -9.72 9.04
C VAL A 8 4.68 -9.67 9.64
N ALA A 9 3.68 -10.02 8.83
CA ALA A 9 2.29 -10.00 9.24
C ALA A 9 1.95 -11.00 10.35
N SER A 10 2.45 -12.24 10.26
CA SER A 10 2.00 -13.30 11.16
C SER A 10 2.30 -12.96 12.61
N THR A 11 3.53 -12.56 12.94
CA THR A 11 3.92 -12.22 14.32
C THR A 11 3.44 -10.83 14.74
N LEU A 12 3.57 -9.82 13.87
CA LEU A 12 3.24 -8.44 14.21
C LEU A 12 1.75 -8.29 14.53
N TRP A 13 0.86 -8.90 13.75
CA TRP A 13 -0.58 -8.71 13.95
C TRP A 13 -1.10 -9.34 15.24
N HIS A 14 -0.43 -10.37 15.78
CA HIS A 14 -0.77 -10.88 17.11
C HIS A 14 -0.50 -9.85 18.20
N VAL A 15 0.63 -9.13 18.11
CA VAL A 15 0.99 -8.06 19.07
C VAL A 15 0.07 -6.86 18.91
N VAL A 16 -0.18 -6.42 17.67
CA VAL A 16 -1.06 -5.28 17.36
C VAL A 16 -2.51 -5.52 17.79
N LYS A 17 -2.93 -6.79 17.86
CA LYS A 17 -4.22 -7.20 18.42
C LYS A 17 -4.29 -7.12 19.95
N ILE A 18 -3.20 -6.81 20.65
CA ILE A 18 -3.18 -6.58 22.10
C ILE A 18 -2.82 -5.13 22.40
N TYR A 19 -1.74 -4.62 21.81
CA TYR A 19 -1.17 -3.30 22.12
C TYR A 19 -1.05 -2.40 20.88
N PRO A 20 -1.37 -1.09 20.95
CA PRO A 20 -1.17 -0.17 19.84
C PRO A 20 0.32 0.08 19.65
N LEU A 21 0.82 0.02 18.42
CA LEU A 21 2.23 0.30 18.15
C LEU A 21 2.52 1.79 18.36
N THR A 22 3.73 2.08 18.86
CA THR A 22 4.24 3.45 18.90
C THR A 22 4.53 3.94 17.49
N ARG A 23 4.46 5.27 17.28
CA ARG A 23 4.76 5.88 15.98
C ARG A 23 6.19 5.56 15.53
N GLU A 24 7.14 5.64 16.44
CA GLU A 24 8.55 5.29 16.19
C GLU A 24 8.71 3.87 15.64
N CYS A 25 8.00 2.90 16.23
CA CYS A 25 8.02 1.51 15.77
C CYS A 25 7.38 1.38 14.38
N ILE A 26 6.23 2.03 14.16
CA ILE A 26 5.56 2.05 12.85
C ILE A 26 6.47 2.63 11.78
N ASP A 27 7.07 3.80 12.02
CA ASP A 27 7.91 4.51 11.06
C ASP A 27 9.19 3.72 10.76
N SER A 28 9.82 3.14 11.78
CA SER A 28 11.00 2.28 11.62
C SER A 28 10.68 1.04 10.77
N LEU A 29 9.60 0.32 11.09
CA LEU A 29 9.21 -0.89 10.36
C LEU A 29 8.78 -0.56 8.92
N GLN A 30 7.99 0.50 8.73
CA GLN A 30 7.53 0.92 7.42
C GLN A 30 8.73 1.36 6.54
N SER A 31 9.72 2.03 7.12
CA SER A 31 10.98 2.37 6.44
C SER A 31 11.73 1.14 5.96
N GLU A 32 11.86 0.10 6.79
CA GLU A 32 12.53 -1.15 6.38
C GLU A 32 11.76 -1.88 5.27
N ILE A 33 10.42 -1.86 5.30
CA ILE A 33 9.59 -2.39 4.21
C ILE A 33 9.90 -1.64 2.90
N TRP A 34 9.99 -0.31 2.92
CA TRP A 34 10.33 0.47 1.72
C TRP A 34 11.74 0.19 1.22
N LYS A 35 12.73 0.11 2.11
CA LYS A 35 14.11 -0.26 1.74
C LYS A 35 14.19 -1.63 1.09
N PHE A 36 13.42 -2.60 1.59
CA PHE A 36 13.35 -3.94 1.03
C PHE A 36 12.72 -3.92 -0.38
N VAL A 37 11.57 -3.26 -0.54
CA VAL A 37 10.84 -3.20 -1.83
C VAL A 37 11.70 -2.60 -2.94
N TRP A 38 12.51 -1.59 -2.62
CA TRP A 38 13.37 -0.92 -3.59
C TRP A 38 14.81 -1.42 -3.59
N SER A 39 15.15 -2.47 -2.83
CA SER A 39 16.53 -2.97 -2.70
C SER A 39 17.55 -1.86 -2.40
N LYS A 40 17.19 -0.93 -1.50
CA LYS A 40 17.94 0.29 -1.15
C LYS A 40 18.17 1.28 -2.31
N LYS A 41 17.50 1.11 -3.44
CA LYS A 41 17.48 2.06 -4.57
C LYS A 41 16.43 3.17 -4.32
N PRO A 42 16.47 4.29 -5.07
CA PRO A 42 15.46 5.34 -4.95
C PRO A 42 14.03 4.83 -5.18
N GLU A 43 13.08 5.39 -4.42
CA GLU A 43 11.65 5.12 -4.58
C GLU A 43 11.11 5.86 -5.81
N TRP A 44 10.98 5.17 -6.93
CA TRP A 44 10.58 5.81 -8.19
C TRP A 44 9.07 5.97 -8.36
N VAL A 45 8.29 5.14 -7.65
CA VAL A 45 6.84 5.16 -7.65
C VAL A 45 6.38 5.65 -6.28
N ARG A 46 5.32 6.47 -6.27
CA ARG A 46 4.74 7.01 -5.04
C ARG A 46 4.28 5.89 -4.11
N ARG A 47 4.47 6.07 -2.81
CA ARG A 47 4.13 5.06 -1.79
C ARG A 47 2.65 4.71 -1.83
N GLU A 48 1.79 5.68 -2.04
CA GLU A 48 0.33 5.53 -2.16
C GLU A 48 -0.01 4.61 -3.34
N THR A 49 0.62 4.81 -4.50
CA THR A 49 0.45 3.93 -5.65
C THR A 49 0.90 2.50 -5.33
N CYS A 50 2.02 2.31 -4.64
CA CYS A 50 2.47 0.98 -4.25
C CYS A 50 1.57 0.29 -3.21
N MET A 51 0.87 1.05 -2.35
CA MET A 51 -0.12 0.52 -1.40
C MET A 51 -1.42 0.07 -2.08
N SER A 52 -1.71 0.59 -3.28
CA SER A 52 -2.91 0.27 -4.06
C SER A 52 -3.00 -1.22 -4.46
N ASP A 53 -4.18 -1.60 -4.93
CA ASP A 53 -4.44 -2.92 -5.49
C ASP A 53 -3.63 -3.17 -6.76
N TYR A 54 -3.32 -4.43 -7.04
CA TYR A 54 -2.67 -4.84 -8.29
C TYR A 54 -3.48 -4.40 -9.51
N LEU A 55 -4.81 -4.42 -9.44
CA LEU A 55 -5.69 -3.99 -10.53
C LEU A 55 -5.55 -2.50 -10.90
N ASN A 56 -4.99 -1.71 -9.99
CA ASN A 56 -4.74 -0.28 -10.15
C ASN A 56 -3.23 0.03 -10.26
N GLY A 57 -2.42 -0.97 -10.62
CA GLY A 57 -0.96 -0.84 -10.75
C GLY A 57 -0.20 -0.79 -9.43
N GLY A 58 -0.84 -1.08 -8.29
CA GLY A 58 -0.17 -1.15 -7.00
C GLY A 58 0.50 -2.49 -6.72
N LEU A 59 1.10 -2.60 -5.53
CA LEU A 59 1.81 -3.77 -5.05
C LEU A 59 1.17 -4.36 -3.78
N ARG A 60 0.03 -3.82 -3.34
CA ARG A 60 -0.65 -4.14 -2.07
C ARG A 60 0.29 -4.08 -0.86
N ILE A 61 1.21 -3.13 -0.84
CA ILE A 61 2.07 -2.91 0.32
C ILE A 61 1.20 -2.47 1.49
N ILE A 62 1.42 -3.09 2.64
CA ILE A 62 0.64 -2.80 3.84
C ILE A 62 1.09 -1.47 4.41
N ASN A 63 0.13 -0.58 4.66
CA ASN A 63 0.33 0.59 5.51
C ASN A 63 0.15 0.16 6.98
N LEU A 64 1.25 0.12 7.73
CA LEU A 64 1.25 -0.36 9.12
C LEU A 64 0.38 0.51 10.04
N ASP A 65 0.39 1.83 9.86
CA ASP A 65 -0.42 2.77 10.65
C ASP A 65 -1.90 2.49 10.45
N ILE A 66 -2.38 2.53 9.20
CA ILE A 66 -3.79 2.30 8.88
C ILE A 66 -4.21 0.90 9.30
N LYS A 67 -3.37 -0.12 9.07
CA LYS A 67 -3.67 -1.50 9.46
C LYS A 67 -3.79 -1.66 10.96
N SER A 68 -2.89 -1.05 11.73
CA SER A 68 -2.91 -1.13 13.19
C SER A 68 -4.17 -0.48 13.77
N LYS A 69 -4.53 0.70 13.28
CA LYS A 69 -5.78 1.40 13.65
C LYS A 69 -7.01 0.59 13.28
N ALA A 70 -7.05 0.00 12.08
CA ALA A 70 -8.16 -0.83 11.64
C ALA A 70 -8.32 -2.10 12.50
N LEU A 71 -7.22 -2.69 12.98
CA LEU A 71 -7.28 -3.83 13.92
C LEU A 71 -7.85 -3.44 15.27
N LEU A 72 -7.56 -2.23 15.77
CA LEU A 72 -8.17 -1.69 16.99
C LEU A 72 -9.67 -1.51 16.84
N ILE A 73 -10.12 -0.95 15.71
CA ILE A 73 -11.55 -0.82 15.36
C ILE A 73 -12.22 -2.20 15.36
N GLY A 74 -11.59 -3.20 14.75
CA GLY A 74 -12.11 -4.57 14.76
C GLY A 74 -12.20 -5.23 16.13
N ARG A 75 -11.59 -4.67 17.19
CA ARG A 75 -11.84 -5.13 18.58
C ARG A 75 -13.13 -4.54 19.14
N VAL A 76 -13.45 -3.31 18.76
CA VAL A 76 -14.68 -2.64 19.19
C VAL A 76 -15.90 -3.37 18.62
N PHE A 77 -15.85 -3.87 17.39
CA PHE A 77 -16.93 -4.72 16.86
C PHE A 77 -17.04 -6.07 17.59
N ARG A 78 -15.91 -6.72 17.89
CA ARG A 78 -15.90 -7.96 18.70
C ARG A 78 -16.44 -7.78 20.11
N PHE A 79 -16.32 -6.57 20.66
CA PHE A 79 -16.93 -6.23 21.94
C PHE A 79 -18.46 -6.36 21.91
N PHE A 80 -19.11 -6.07 20.77
CA PHE A 80 -20.57 -6.22 20.62
C PHE A 80 -21.02 -7.65 20.26
N GLU A 81 -20.14 -8.48 19.69
CA GLU A 81 -20.51 -9.82 19.19
C GLU A 81 -20.26 -10.96 20.19
N GLU A 82 -19.16 -10.93 20.96
CA GLU A 82 -18.72 -12.08 21.79
C GLU A 82 -19.49 -12.21 23.13
N SER A 83 -19.35 -13.34 23.83
CA SER A 83 -19.81 -13.50 25.23
C SER A 83 -19.07 -12.56 26.21
N GLU A 84 -19.66 -12.33 27.39
CA GLU A 84 -19.06 -11.52 28.44
C GLU A 84 -17.71 -12.12 28.87
N THR A 85 -16.64 -11.34 28.72
CA THR A 85 -15.26 -11.72 29.02
C THR A 85 -14.57 -10.58 29.78
N PRO A 86 -13.55 -10.83 30.61
CA PRO A 86 -13.01 -9.81 31.53
C PRO A 86 -12.52 -8.53 30.84
N TRP A 87 -12.00 -8.61 29.61
CA TRP A 87 -11.55 -7.42 28.87
C TRP A 87 -12.71 -6.51 28.43
N LYS A 88 -13.92 -7.05 28.28
CA LYS A 88 -15.13 -6.28 28.00
C LYS A 88 -15.55 -5.46 29.20
N ASP A 89 -15.38 -5.97 30.42
CA ASP A 89 -15.65 -5.20 31.63
C ASP A 89 -14.75 -3.96 31.69
N PHE A 90 -13.46 -4.10 31.38
CA PHE A 90 -12.56 -2.94 31.28
C PHE A 90 -12.97 -1.97 30.17
N MET A 91 -13.30 -2.47 28.97
CA MET A 91 -13.73 -1.60 27.88
C MET A 91 -15.03 -0.86 28.21
N ARG A 92 -16.00 -1.54 28.84
CA ARG A 92 -17.26 -0.96 29.30
C ARG A 92 -17.03 0.09 30.38
N TYR A 93 -16.17 -0.22 31.35
CA TYR A 93 -15.79 0.69 32.43
C TYR A 93 -15.17 2.00 31.88
N TYR A 94 -14.19 1.91 30.98
CA TYR A 94 -13.45 3.09 30.51
C TYR A 94 -14.10 3.85 29.35
N ILE A 95 -14.78 3.16 28.42
CA ILE A 95 -15.31 3.80 27.20
C ILE A 95 -16.76 3.42 26.88
N GLY A 96 -17.45 2.65 27.73
CA GLY A 96 -18.82 2.20 27.46
C GLY A 96 -19.77 3.34 27.13
N ARG A 97 -19.74 4.43 27.90
CA ARG A 97 -20.56 5.63 27.65
C ARG A 97 -20.28 6.27 26.29
N SER A 98 -19.01 6.34 25.88
CA SER A 98 -18.62 6.88 24.57
C SER A 98 -19.03 5.98 23.40
N LEU A 99 -19.25 4.69 23.67
CA LEU A 99 -19.78 3.71 22.72
C LEU A 99 -21.31 3.62 22.72
N GLY A 100 -22.01 4.47 23.49
CA GLY A 100 -23.48 4.48 23.58
C GLY A 100 -24.06 3.44 24.56
N ILE A 101 -23.22 2.82 25.39
CA ILE A 101 -23.65 1.88 26.42
C ILE A 101 -24.00 2.67 27.68
N ASN A 102 -25.28 2.94 27.85
CA ASN A 102 -25.82 3.61 29.03
C ASN A 102 -26.25 2.58 30.06
N ASP A 103 -25.27 1.98 30.75
CA ASP A 103 -25.50 1.07 31.86
C ASP A 103 -25.15 1.78 33.18
N ASN A 104 -26.17 2.10 33.98
CA ASN A 104 -26.00 2.69 35.31
C ASN A 104 -25.88 1.63 36.42
N SER A 105 -25.93 0.34 36.08
CA SER A 105 -25.83 -0.76 37.05
C SER A 105 -24.38 -1.14 37.40
N ARG A 106 -23.41 -0.61 36.64
CA ARG A 106 -21.98 -0.88 36.80
C ARG A 106 -21.21 0.43 36.95
N PRO A 107 -20.07 0.43 37.66
CA PRO A 107 -19.22 1.61 37.74
C PRO A 107 -18.69 1.97 36.35
N ASN A 108 -18.50 3.26 36.10
CA ASN A 108 -17.87 3.78 34.90
C ASN A 108 -16.73 4.75 35.29
N SER A 109 -15.80 4.97 34.37
CA SER A 109 -14.75 5.95 34.52
C SER A 109 -15.04 7.18 33.68
N ASP A 110 -14.89 8.36 34.26
CA ASP A 110 -14.89 9.61 33.50
C ASP A 110 -13.56 9.84 32.77
N ILE A 111 -12.48 9.16 33.20
CA ILE A 111 -11.12 9.37 32.68
C ILE A 111 -10.63 8.09 32.00
N PRO A 112 -10.65 8.02 30.66
CA PRO A 112 -10.13 6.86 29.96
C PRO A 112 -8.61 6.78 30.10
N THR A 113 -8.07 5.56 30.17
CA THR A 113 -6.61 5.35 30.12
C THR A 113 -6.02 5.84 28.79
N PRO A 114 -4.70 6.08 28.70
CA PRO A 114 -4.06 6.49 27.45
C PRO A 114 -4.40 5.57 26.27
N PHE A 115 -4.49 4.26 26.50
CA PHE A 115 -4.92 3.28 25.50
C PHE A 115 -6.34 3.56 24.98
N TYR A 116 -7.30 3.72 25.89
CA TYR A 116 -8.70 3.93 25.52
C TYR A 116 -8.94 5.32 24.91
N SER A 117 -8.21 6.34 25.37
CA SER A 117 -8.22 7.67 24.75
C SER A 117 -7.73 7.63 23.30
N HIS A 118 -6.68 6.85 23.02
CA HIS A 118 -6.19 6.59 21.67
C HIS A 118 -7.24 5.86 20.82
N LEU A 119 -7.88 4.84 21.38
CA LEU A 119 -8.95 4.10 20.70
C LEU A 119 -10.11 5.02 20.28
N LEU A 120 -10.61 5.87 21.18
CA LEU A 120 -11.66 6.84 20.87
C LEU A 120 -11.24 7.86 19.80
N ARG A 121 -9.96 8.24 19.77
CA ARG A 121 -9.41 9.08 18.71
C ARG A 121 -9.43 8.35 17.36
N VAL A 122 -9.04 7.08 17.33
CA VAL A 122 -9.06 6.27 16.11
C VAL A 122 -10.49 6.07 15.58
N LEU A 123 -11.46 5.80 16.47
CA LEU A 123 -12.87 5.66 16.08
C LEU A 123 -13.41 6.95 15.41
N ARG A 124 -13.07 8.11 15.99
CA ARG A 124 -13.42 9.42 15.40
C ARG A 124 -12.71 9.67 14.08
N GLU A 125 -11.40 9.39 14.01
CA GLU A 125 -10.61 9.54 12.79
C GLU A 125 -11.20 8.73 11.63
N PHE A 126 -11.71 7.52 11.90
CA PHE A 126 -12.29 6.62 10.90
C PHE A 126 -13.79 6.80 10.67
N ALA A 127 -14.43 7.75 11.36
CA ALA A 127 -15.88 7.95 11.32
C ALA A 127 -16.63 6.61 11.41
N VAL A 128 -16.27 5.82 12.42
CA VAL A 128 -16.77 4.45 12.59
C VAL A 128 -18.25 4.49 12.98
N ASP A 129 -19.09 3.89 12.15
CA ASP A 129 -20.49 3.60 12.48
C ASP A 129 -20.56 2.31 13.30
N LEU A 130 -20.95 2.43 14.57
CA LEU A 130 -21.09 1.30 15.49
C LEU A 130 -22.39 0.52 15.27
N GLY A 131 -23.35 1.06 14.52
CA GLY A 131 -24.65 0.43 14.26
C GLY A 131 -24.61 -0.64 13.17
N GLN A 132 -23.53 -0.72 12.39
CA GLN A 132 -23.38 -1.71 11.33
C GLN A 132 -22.24 -2.68 11.63
N PRO A 133 -22.46 -4.01 11.57
CA PRO A 133 -21.40 -4.97 11.75
C PRO A 133 -20.36 -4.77 10.65
N SER A 134 -19.10 -4.63 11.06
CA SER A 134 -18.01 -4.32 10.15
C SER A 134 -16.73 -5.02 10.58
N THR A 135 -15.84 -5.24 9.61
CA THR A 135 -14.57 -5.91 9.84
C THR A 135 -13.41 -4.91 9.78
N SER A 136 -12.34 -5.23 10.51
CA SER A 136 -11.06 -4.51 10.39
C SER A 136 -10.56 -4.40 8.95
N LYS A 137 -10.88 -5.39 8.09
CA LYS A 137 -10.51 -5.38 6.68
C LYS A 137 -11.24 -4.27 5.92
N MET A 138 -12.52 -4.04 6.20
CA MET A 138 -13.33 -3.04 5.52
C MET A 138 -12.83 -1.63 5.76
N TYR A 139 -12.57 -1.26 7.02
CA TYR A 139 -12.01 0.07 7.35
C TYR A 139 -10.61 0.27 6.81
N TYR A 140 -9.78 -0.79 6.79
CA TYR A 140 -8.47 -0.72 6.17
C TYR A 140 -8.56 -0.43 4.67
N LEU A 141 -9.37 -1.20 3.93
CA LEU A 141 -9.51 -1.03 2.48
C LEU A 141 -10.12 0.32 2.13
N LYS A 142 -11.20 0.73 2.81
CA LYS A 142 -11.82 2.04 2.63
C LYS A 142 -10.82 3.18 2.79
N ARG A 143 -10.04 3.16 3.88
CA ARG A 143 -9.05 4.22 4.11
C ARG A 143 -7.92 4.20 3.08
N ILE A 144 -7.49 3.03 2.62
CA ILE A 144 -6.50 2.95 1.54
C ILE A 144 -7.08 3.53 0.25
N GLU A 145 -8.32 3.20 -0.11
CA GLU A 145 -9.00 3.78 -1.29
C GLU A 145 -9.09 5.30 -1.22
N ASP A 146 -9.44 5.86 -0.05
CA ASP A 146 -9.45 7.32 0.19
C ASP A 146 -8.06 7.96 0.02
N CYS A 147 -6.99 7.24 0.39
CA CYS A 147 -5.61 7.72 0.22
C CYS A 147 -5.07 7.57 -1.21
N VAL A 148 -5.66 6.69 -2.00
CA VAL A 148 -5.15 6.28 -3.31
C VAL A 148 -5.93 6.92 -4.47
N THR A 149 -7.23 7.21 -4.29
CA THR A 149 -8.09 7.69 -5.37
C THR A 149 -8.33 9.21 -5.35
N PRO A 150 -8.47 9.89 -6.51
CA PRO A 150 -8.10 9.46 -7.86
C PRO A 150 -7.25 10.53 -8.57
N VAL A 151 -5.95 10.29 -8.67
CA VAL A 151 -5.22 10.76 -9.84
C VAL A 151 -4.85 9.51 -10.61
N GLN A 152 -5.49 9.33 -11.77
CA GLN A 152 -5.05 8.36 -12.76
C GLN A 152 -3.53 8.35 -12.77
N ALA A 153 -2.91 7.19 -12.59
CA ALA A 153 -1.47 7.16 -12.40
C ALA A 153 -0.80 7.89 -13.56
N ARG A 154 0.12 8.81 -13.26
CA ARG A 154 0.74 9.69 -14.28
C ARG A 154 1.30 8.90 -15.46
N SER A 155 1.74 7.67 -15.19
CA SER A 155 2.13 6.66 -16.17
C SER A 155 1.02 6.31 -17.15
N GLU A 156 -0.18 6.01 -16.67
CA GLU A 156 -1.34 5.64 -17.49
C GLU A 156 -1.73 6.77 -18.45
N LEU A 157 -1.76 8.01 -17.94
CA LEU A 157 -1.99 9.20 -18.77
C LEU A 157 -0.95 9.31 -19.89
N ALA A 158 0.33 9.10 -19.56
CA ALA A 158 1.42 9.21 -20.53
C ALA A 158 1.37 8.08 -21.59
N TRP A 159 0.88 6.90 -21.25
CA TRP A 159 0.67 5.81 -22.20
C TRP A 159 -0.58 6.01 -23.06
N ASN A 160 -1.68 6.50 -22.47
CA ASN A 160 -2.89 6.89 -23.21
C ASN A 160 -2.60 7.98 -24.25
N GLN A 161 -1.74 8.96 -23.92
CA GLN A 161 -1.31 9.98 -24.88
C GLN A 161 -0.56 9.38 -26.09
N ARG A 162 0.10 8.23 -25.91
CA ARG A 162 0.91 7.59 -26.94
C ARG A 162 0.12 6.61 -27.80
N PHE A 163 -0.67 5.74 -27.17
CA PHE A 163 -1.40 4.65 -27.83
C PHE A 163 -2.90 4.92 -28.01
N GLY A 164 -3.39 6.04 -27.49
CA GLY A 164 -4.79 6.43 -27.52
C GLY A 164 -5.55 6.06 -26.23
N PRO A 165 -6.77 6.59 -26.06
CA PRO A 165 -7.59 6.36 -24.86
C PRO A 165 -8.22 4.97 -24.79
N GLY A 166 -8.03 4.11 -25.80
CA GLY A 166 -8.61 2.76 -25.87
C GLY A 166 -7.95 1.72 -24.96
N LEU A 167 -6.94 2.10 -24.16
CA LEU A 167 -6.27 1.18 -23.25
C LEU A 167 -7.13 0.84 -22.04
N ILE A 168 -7.39 -0.45 -21.84
CA ILE A 168 -8.15 -0.97 -20.70
C ILE A 168 -7.17 -1.27 -19.55
N TRP A 169 -6.88 -0.25 -18.73
CA TRP A 169 -5.85 -0.34 -17.67
C TRP A 169 -6.06 -1.46 -16.66
N LYS A 170 -7.31 -1.74 -16.29
CA LYS A 170 -7.61 -2.84 -15.37
C LYS A 170 -7.14 -4.19 -15.94
N GLU A 171 -7.30 -4.42 -17.24
CA GLU A 171 -6.85 -5.65 -17.90
C GLU A 171 -5.33 -5.69 -17.99
N ILE A 172 -4.71 -4.60 -18.45
CA ILE A 172 -3.23 -4.47 -18.53
C ILE A 172 -2.58 -4.77 -17.17
N TRP A 173 -3.08 -4.15 -16.10
CA TRP A 173 -2.56 -4.39 -14.76
C TRP A 173 -2.85 -5.80 -14.24
N THR A 174 -4.01 -6.36 -14.60
CA THR A 174 -4.34 -7.75 -14.28
C THR A 174 -3.35 -8.70 -14.95
N ASP A 175 -2.98 -8.47 -16.20
CA ASP A 175 -2.06 -9.34 -16.94
C ASP A 175 -0.64 -9.28 -16.35
N VAL A 176 -0.18 -8.09 -15.98
CA VAL A 176 1.10 -7.92 -15.25
C VAL A 176 1.05 -8.67 -13.93
N ALA A 177 -0.04 -8.56 -13.18
CA ALA A 177 -0.22 -9.27 -11.92
C ALA A 177 -0.29 -10.80 -12.11
N ARG A 178 -0.87 -11.25 -13.24
CA ARG A 178 -0.98 -12.65 -13.66
C ARG A 178 0.29 -13.21 -14.29
N SER A 179 1.32 -12.40 -14.52
CA SER A 179 2.66 -12.88 -14.88
C SER A 179 3.24 -13.67 -13.68
N PHE A 180 2.72 -14.89 -13.51
CA PHE A 180 2.93 -15.76 -12.35
C PHE A 180 4.23 -16.56 -12.48
N ASN A 181 4.78 -16.71 -13.68
CA ASN A 181 5.89 -17.63 -13.94
C ASN A 181 7.28 -17.00 -13.81
N ASP A 182 7.41 -15.67 -13.82
CA ASP A 182 8.71 -15.02 -13.59
C ASP A 182 8.57 -13.73 -12.74
N PRO A 183 8.97 -13.75 -11.46
CA PRO A 183 9.01 -12.57 -10.61
C PRO A 183 9.87 -11.42 -11.15
N VAL A 184 10.92 -11.72 -11.92
CA VAL A 184 11.82 -10.74 -12.54
C VAL A 184 11.09 -10.04 -13.67
N LEU A 185 10.43 -10.80 -14.56
CA LEU A 185 9.65 -10.25 -15.65
C LEU A 185 8.50 -9.38 -15.13
N ARG A 186 7.79 -9.84 -14.09
CA ARG A 186 6.73 -9.03 -13.48
C ARG A 186 7.23 -7.70 -12.89
N ASP A 187 8.38 -7.71 -12.20
CA ASP A 187 8.98 -6.47 -11.69
C ASP A 187 9.42 -5.55 -12.84
N PHE A 188 9.96 -6.12 -13.91
CA PHE A 188 10.30 -5.40 -15.13
C PHE A 188 9.06 -4.75 -15.79
N ASP A 189 8.00 -5.51 -16.06
CA ASP A 189 6.76 -5.04 -16.69
C ASP A 189 6.08 -3.97 -15.85
N TRP A 190 5.99 -4.20 -14.53
CA TRP A 190 5.43 -3.24 -13.59
C TRP A 190 6.22 -1.92 -13.63
N ARG A 191 7.56 -1.98 -13.64
CA ARG A 191 8.40 -0.77 -13.76
C ARG A 191 8.29 -0.13 -15.13
N ALA A 192 8.16 -0.89 -16.21
CA ALA A 192 7.98 -0.39 -17.56
C ALA A 192 6.67 0.39 -17.67
N LEU A 193 5.57 -0.17 -17.19
CA LEU A 193 4.25 0.47 -17.21
C LEU A 193 4.20 1.70 -16.32
N HIS A 194 4.82 1.69 -15.14
CA HIS A 194 5.01 2.90 -14.33
C HIS A 194 6.01 3.90 -14.93
N ARG A 195 6.65 3.56 -16.04
CA ARG A 195 7.68 4.33 -16.74
C ARG A 195 8.91 4.62 -15.88
N VAL A 196 9.24 3.74 -14.93
CA VAL A 196 10.31 3.89 -13.92
C VAL A 196 11.58 3.07 -14.18
N LEU A 197 11.70 2.40 -15.32
CA LEU A 197 12.94 1.70 -15.67
C LEU A 197 14.15 2.65 -15.72
N PRO A 198 15.35 2.18 -15.32
CA PRO A 198 16.55 2.99 -15.24
C PRO A 198 17.21 3.19 -16.62
N VAL A 199 16.55 3.94 -17.51
CA VAL A 199 17.11 4.31 -18.82
C VAL A 199 18.11 5.46 -18.69
N ASN A 200 19.11 5.53 -19.57
CA ASN A 200 20.18 6.54 -19.48
C ASN A 200 19.67 7.99 -19.50
N PHE A 201 18.57 8.30 -20.20
CA PHE A 201 17.96 9.63 -20.10
C PHE A 201 17.57 10.01 -18.67
N ARG A 202 17.06 9.05 -17.88
CA ARG A 202 16.71 9.28 -16.47
C ARG A 202 17.98 9.34 -15.64
N VAL A 203 18.90 8.39 -15.82
CA VAL A 203 20.15 8.31 -15.04
C VAL A 203 20.99 9.59 -15.21
N HIS A 204 21.12 10.10 -16.43
CA HIS A 204 21.82 11.35 -16.74
C HIS A 204 21.26 12.55 -15.96
N LYS A 205 19.94 12.60 -15.68
CA LYS A 205 19.35 13.69 -14.88
C LYS A 205 19.84 13.71 -13.43
N TRP A 206 20.21 12.56 -12.87
CA TRP A 206 20.75 12.45 -11.51
C TRP A 206 22.27 12.47 -11.49
N TYR A 207 22.89 11.91 -12.53
CA TYR A 207 24.33 11.78 -12.68
C TYR A 207 24.74 12.31 -14.05
N SER A 208 24.96 13.62 -14.16
CA SER A 208 25.33 14.30 -15.41
C SER A 208 26.60 13.79 -16.08
N ARG A 209 27.41 13.00 -15.37
CA ARG A 209 28.62 12.34 -15.89
C ARG A 209 28.29 11.12 -16.77
N ILE A 210 27.10 10.54 -16.65
CA ILE A 210 26.67 9.38 -17.43
C ILE A 210 25.95 9.89 -18.67
N SER A 211 26.44 9.53 -19.86
CA SER A 211 25.82 9.92 -21.15
C SER A 211 24.36 9.50 -21.22
N SER A 212 23.50 10.35 -21.79
CA SER A 212 22.09 10.03 -22.03
C SER A 212 21.88 9.15 -23.28
N ALA A 213 22.94 8.88 -24.04
CA ALA A 213 22.87 8.04 -25.24
C ALA A 213 22.53 6.59 -24.90
N CYS A 214 21.88 5.90 -25.85
CA CYS A 214 21.55 4.49 -25.73
C CYS A 214 22.81 3.64 -25.57
N ALA A 215 22.86 2.84 -24.50
CA ALA A 215 23.97 1.92 -24.27
C ALA A 215 24.11 0.82 -25.35
N ARG A 216 23.06 0.59 -26.17
CA ARG A 216 23.06 -0.43 -27.22
C ARG A 216 23.42 0.13 -28.59
N CYS A 217 22.68 1.14 -29.06
CA CYS A 217 22.90 1.68 -30.42
C CYS A 217 23.79 2.92 -30.45
N GLY A 218 24.04 3.60 -29.33
CA GLY A 218 24.89 4.80 -29.24
C GLY A 218 24.37 6.07 -29.93
N GLU A 219 23.40 5.95 -30.84
CA GLU A 219 23.00 7.05 -31.74
C GLU A 219 21.92 7.98 -31.18
N ARG A 220 21.02 7.47 -30.32
CA ARG A 220 19.85 8.22 -29.82
C ARG A 220 19.84 8.29 -28.31
N ILE A 221 19.09 9.25 -27.76
CA ILE A 221 18.83 9.34 -26.32
C ILE A 221 18.06 8.09 -25.87
N GLU A 222 18.55 7.46 -24.80
CA GLU A 222 17.92 6.28 -24.21
C GLU A 222 16.68 6.66 -23.40
N THR A 223 15.56 6.79 -24.09
CA THR A 223 14.23 6.86 -23.47
C THR A 223 13.66 5.45 -23.27
N LEU A 224 12.62 5.33 -22.44
CA LEU A 224 11.91 4.07 -22.25
C LEU A 224 11.39 3.52 -23.59
N GLU A 225 10.78 4.39 -24.37
CA GLU A 225 10.22 4.07 -25.69
C GLU A 225 11.32 3.68 -26.67
N HIS A 226 12.48 4.33 -26.62
CA HIS A 226 13.62 3.92 -27.42
C HIS A 226 14.06 2.51 -27.03
N THR A 227 14.33 2.26 -25.75
CA THR A 227 14.84 0.96 -25.28
C THR A 227 13.87 -0.19 -25.57
N LEU A 228 12.55 0.02 -25.44
CA LEU A 228 11.57 -1.06 -25.57
C LEU A 228 11.01 -1.24 -26.99
N ILE A 229 10.92 -0.16 -27.80
CA ILE A 229 10.16 -0.18 -29.06
C ILE A 229 11.03 0.23 -30.25
N HIS A 230 11.80 1.33 -30.12
CA HIS A 230 12.43 1.98 -31.28
C HIS A 230 13.92 1.68 -31.46
N CYS A 231 14.56 0.96 -30.52
CA CYS A 231 15.98 0.68 -30.61
C CYS A 231 16.24 -0.32 -31.75
N PRO A 232 17.04 0.06 -32.78
CA PRO A 232 17.31 -0.82 -33.91
C PRO A 232 17.91 -2.16 -33.49
N MET A 233 18.76 -2.16 -32.46
CA MET A 233 19.40 -3.37 -31.93
C MET A 233 18.41 -4.31 -31.23
N ILE A 234 17.36 -3.79 -30.59
CA ILE A 234 16.28 -4.62 -30.02
C ILE A 234 15.42 -5.19 -31.14
N ASN A 235 15.01 -4.35 -32.09
CA ASN A 235 14.12 -4.78 -33.17
C ASN A 235 14.79 -5.83 -34.06
N ALA A 236 16.11 -5.70 -34.29
CA ALA A 236 16.90 -6.73 -34.96
C ALA A 236 16.83 -8.06 -34.19
N SER A 237 17.01 -8.07 -32.86
CA SER A 237 16.98 -9.31 -32.08
C SER A 237 15.61 -10.00 -32.04
N LEU A 238 14.51 -9.24 -32.10
CA LEU A 238 13.15 -9.79 -32.12
C LEU A 238 12.79 -10.46 -33.46
N ASN A 239 13.40 -10.03 -34.56
CA ASN A 239 13.19 -10.64 -35.88
C ASN A 239 13.95 -11.96 -36.09
N TYR A 240 14.81 -12.35 -35.14
CA TYR A 240 15.58 -13.60 -35.17
C TYR A 240 15.11 -14.62 -34.09
N SER A 241 13.99 -14.37 -33.42
CA SER A 241 13.37 -15.28 -32.44
C SER A 241 12.07 -15.86 -33.00
#